data_AF-A0A6A5XSF5-F1
#
_entry.id   AF-A0A6A5XSF5-F1
#
_cell.length_a   1.000
_cell.length_b   1.000
_cell.length_c   1.000
_cell.angle_alpha   90.00
_cell.angle_beta   90.00
_cell.angle_gamma   90.00
#
_symmetry.space_group_name_H-M   'P 1'
#
loop_
_entity.id
_entity.type
_entity.pdbx_description
1 polymer ?
#
loop_
_entity_poly.entity_id
_entity_poly.type
_entity_poly.pdbx_seq_one_letter_code
_entity_poly.pdbx_strand_id
1 'polypeptide(L)'
;MRAINASIVHTAVQLFHLGGPDFDAQKHIAYKTEPKVLTMKDIGYADDTGVSPVAVSHPFQLFSSEAVQQMRAEIFKREVMENCSFSSNIAACQLRGYAPKYAPFTYDAWMSPETLAIISKIAGVDLVPVGDYEIAHINLSVKTDEQTKEELAVINKQKRLFADDEGIGGCPWEDNKPVVGWHTDSYTFVCVLMMSDCTNMVGGETALRTATGDVIKVRGPTEGCAVILQGRYITHQALRALGAKERITSVTSFRPRSAMLKDESVLATVRPVSDLSGLYYDFANFRLEILEERIRKERETLEASRIAQKKFDTLTHKRFIADSIAFLEHNQKEIVEEDKVVPGLVEEVDYPDVVVNGAKEARAAKRGRGGRP
;
A
#
# COMPACT_ATOMS: atom_id res chain seq x y z
N MET A 1 -31.51 -3.71 -21.75
CA MET A 1 -30.54 -2.64 -22.10
C MET A 1 -29.35 -2.67 -21.13
N ARG A 2 -28.62 -3.80 -21.05
CA ARG A 2 -27.40 -3.95 -20.24
C ARG A 2 -26.45 -4.86 -21.02
N ALA A 3 -25.59 -4.26 -21.85
CA ALA A 3 -24.47 -4.93 -22.51
C ALA A 3 -23.50 -3.94 -23.21
N ILE A 4 -23.49 -2.64 -22.87
CA ILE A 4 -22.73 -1.64 -23.65
C ILE A 4 -21.56 -0.99 -22.88
N ASN A 5 -21.52 -1.02 -21.55
CA ASN A 5 -20.48 -0.26 -20.83
C ASN A 5 -19.12 -0.95 -20.64
N ALA A 6 -19.02 -2.27 -20.76
CA ALA A 6 -17.72 -2.95 -20.66
C ALA A 6 -16.88 -2.83 -21.95
N SER A 7 -17.54 -2.67 -23.11
CA SER A 7 -16.88 -2.66 -24.43
C SER A 7 -16.25 -1.30 -24.77
N ILE A 8 -16.83 -0.19 -24.28
CA ILE A 8 -16.34 1.15 -24.58
C ILE A 8 -15.05 1.47 -23.83
N VAL A 9 -14.88 0.97 -22.60
CA VAL A 9 -13.63 1.13 -21.83
C VAL A 9 -12.51 0.30 -22.45
N HIS A 10 -12.81 -0.90 -22.96
CA HIS A 10 -11.81 -1.76 -23.61
C HIS A 10 -11.30 -1.22 -24.96
N THR A 11 -12.19 -0.57 -25.74
CA THR A 11 -11.83 -0.04 -27.08
C THR A 11 -10.92 1.19 -27.01
N ALA A 12 -10.95 1.97 -25.92
CA ALA A 12 -10.11 3.17 -25.80
C ALA A 12 -8.65 2.86 -25.43
N VAL A 13 -8.39 1.75 -24.73
CA VAL A 13 -7.04 1.35 -24.27
C VAL A 13 -6.18 0.78 -25.43
N GLN A 14 -6.81 0.28 -26.50
CA GLN A 14 -6.09 -0.30 -27.65
C GLN A 14 -5.37 0.71 -28.55
N LEU A 15 -5.61 2.02 -28.42
CA LEU A 15 -5.08 3.03 -29.36
C LEU A 15 -3.69 3.60 -29.02
N PHE A 16 -3.02 3.13 -27.96
CA PHE A 16 -1.69 3.63 -27.56
C PHE A 16 -0.61 2.55 -27.37
N HIS A 17 -0.73 1.39 -28.03
CA HIS A 17 0.33 0.36 -28.07
C HIS A 17 1.49 0.75 -29.00
N LEU A 18 2.23 1.80 -28.65
CA LEU A 18 3.49 2.14 -29.32
C LEU A 18 4.67 1.45 -28.59
N GLY A 19 4.98 0.21 -29.01
CA GLY A 19 6.36 -0.30 -29.08
C GLY A 19 6.91 -1.19 -27.97
N GLY A 20 6.11 -1.61 -26.98
CA GLY A 20 6.52 -2.58 -25.94
C GLY A 20 5.94 -3.99 -26.18
N PRO A 21 6.46 -5.06 -25.54
CA PRO A 21 5.81 -6.36 -25.55
C PRO A 21 4.52 -6.33 -24.72
N ASP A 22 3.51 -7.12 -25.12
CA ASP A 22 2.25 -7.24 -24.38
C ASP A 22 2.42 -8.04 -23.08
N PHE A 23 1.57 -7.79 -22.09
CA PHE A 23 1.54 -8.58 -20.86
C PHE A 23 0.94 -9.98 -21.10
N ASP A 24 1.74 -11.02 -20.93
CA ASP A 24 1.33 -12.42 -20.85
C ASP A 24 1.42 -12.95 -19.40
N ALA A 25 0.28 -13.30 -18.81
CA ALA A 25 0.20 -13.81 -17.43
C ALA A 25 1.02 -15.10 -17.22
N GLN A 26 1.09 -16.01 -18.20
CA GLN A 26 1.82 -17.28 -18.04
C GLN A 26 3.34 -17.07 -17.98
N LYS A 27 3.81 -16.01 -18.60
CA LYS A 27 5.22 -15.67 -18.71
C LYS A 27 5.67 -14.69 -17.63
N HIS A 28 4.84 -13.71 -17.33
CA HIS A 28 5.21 -12.55 -16.51
C HIS A 28 4.83 -12.71 -15.04
N ILE A 29 3.84 -13.55 -14.71
CA ILE A 29 3.54 -13.89 -13.30
C ILE A 29 4.45 -15.04 -12.87
N ALA A 30 5.18 -14.82 -11.78
CA ALA A 30 6.15 -15.76 -11.21
C ALA A 30 5.70 -16.33 -9.85
N TYR A 31 4.43 -16.17 -9.49
CA TYR A 31 3.86 -16.70 -8.26
C TYR A 31 3.75 -18.22 -8.28
N LYS A 32 4.42 -18.88 -7.32
CA LYS A 32 4.46 -20.34 -7.20
C LYS A 32 4.10 -20.88 -5.82
N THR A 33 4.33 -20.09 -4.77
CA THR A 33 4.19 -20.55 -3.39
C THR A 33 3.49 -19.48 -2.58
N GLU A 34 2.51 -19.91 -1.80
CA GLU A 34 1.73 -19.05 -0.94
C GLU A 34 2.59 -18.53 0.23
N PRO A 35 2.65 -17.22 0.45
CA PRO A 35 3.40 -16.66 1.56
C PRO A 35 2.74 -17.01 2.89
N LYS A 36 3.55 -17.03 3.95
CA LYS A 36 3.02 -16.92 5.31
C LYS A 36 2.38 -15.54 5.48
N VAL A 37 1.29 -15.47 6.23
CA VAL A 37 0.64 -14.21 6.60
C VAL A 37 0.67 -14.00 8.10
N LEU A 38 0.69 -12.74 8.53
CA LEU A 38 0.34 -12.36 9.89
C LEU A 38 -1.10 -11.84 9.88
N THR A 39 -1.88 -12.25 10.87
CA THR A 39 -3.27 -11.82 11.03
C THR A 39 -3.37 -10.55 11.87
N MET A 40 -4.50 -9.85 11.78
CA MET A 40 -4.83 -8.72 12.67
C MET A 40 -4.68 -9.11 14.14
N LYS A 41 -5.10 -10.32 14.50
CA LYS A 41 -4.96 -10.88 15.83
C LYS A 41 -3.52 -11.13 16.25
N ASP A 42 -2.66 -11.60 15.34
CA ASP A 42 -1.23 -11.82 15.63
C ASP A 42 -0.51 -10.51 15.99
N ILE A 43 -0.99 -9.38 15.47
CA ILE A 43 -0.48 -8.04 15.76
C ILE A 43 -1.32 -7.28 16.80
N GLY A 44 -2.20 -8.00 17.51
CA GLY A 44 -2.95 -7.50 18.68
C GLY A 44 -4.20 -6.69 18.37
N TYR A 45 -4.59 -6.54 17.11
CA TYR A 45 -5.84 -5.88 16.73
C TYR A 45 -7.04 -6.82 16.83
N ALA A 46 -8.23 -6.25 17.01
CA ALA A 46 -9.47 -7.02 17.00
C ALA A 46 -9.82 -7.46 15.56
N ASP A 47 -10.51 -8.60 15.42
CA ASP A 47 -10.84 -9.19 14.12
C ASP A 47 -11.72 -8.27 13.24
N ASP A 48 -12.46 -7.34 13.84
CA ASP A 48 -13.32 -6.36 13.17
C ASP A 48 -12.62 -5.01 12.89
N THR A 49 -11.34 -4.86 13.28
CA THR A 49 -10.57 -3.63 13.01
C THR A 49 -10.32 -3.44 11.53
N GLY A 50 -10.07 -4.51 10.78
CA GLY A 50 -9.89 -4.49 9.33
C GLY A 50 -11.11 -4.98 8.54
N VAL A 51 -11.00 -5.09 7.23
CA VAL A 51 -11.95 -5.77 6.32
C VAL A 51 -11.59 -7.24 6.10
N SER A 52 -10.42 -7.67 6.57
CA SER A 52 -9.89 -9.01 6.42
C SER A 52 -9.12 -9.42 7.67
N PRO A 53 -9.10 -10.72 8.03
CA PRO A 53 -8.23 -11.23 9.09
C PRO A 53 -6.74 -11.07 8.77
N VAL A 54 -6.34 -10.96 7.50
CA VAL A 54 -4.92 -10.83 7.10
C VAL A 54 -4.45 -9.39 7.31
N ALA A 55 -3.46 -9.19 8.18
CA ALA A 55 -2.81 -7.90 8.38
C ALA A 55 -1.76 -7.63 7.29
N VAL A 56 -0.83 -8.58 7.11
CA VAL A 56 0.30 -8.45 6.18
C VAL A 56 0.77 -9.81 5.70
N SER A 57 1.26 -9.90 4.46
CA SER A 57 1.96 -11.07 3.96
C SER A 57 3.47 -10.99 4.22
N HIS A 58 4.13 -12.14 4.35
CA HIS A 58 5.55 -12.20 4.05
C HIS A 58 5.77 -11.92 2.55
N PRO A 59 6.98 -11.52 2.13
CA PRO A 59 7.29 -11.35 0.72
C PRO A 59 7.04 -12.62 -0.09
N PHE A 60 6.49 -12.46 -1.28
CA PHE A 60 6.29 -13.52 -2.27
C PHE A 60 6.66 -13.04 -3.67
N GLN A 61 7.22 -13.92 -4.50
CA GLN A 61 7.48 -13.57 -5.90
C GLN A 61 6.14 -13.40 -6.62
N LEU A 62 5.87 -12.20 -7.13
CA LEU A 62 4.65 -11.92 -7.90
C LEU A 62 4.97 -11.92 -9.40
N PHE A 63 5.93 -11.10 -9.81
CA PHE A 63 6.29 -10.92 -11.22
C PHE A 63 7.70 -11.46 -11.52
N SER A 64 7.94 -11.90 -12.75
CA SER A 64 9.27 -12.32 -13.20
C SER A 64 10.21 -11.12 -13.38
N SER A 65 11.53 -11.35 -13.38
CA SER A 65 12.49 -10.27 -13.66
C SER A 65 12.27 -9.64 -15.04
N GLU A 66 11.81 -10.39 -16.03
CA GLU A 66 11.44 -9.85 -17.34
C GLU A 66 10.28 -8.84 -17.23
N ALA A 67 9.24 -9.17 -16.47
CA ALA A 67 8.12 -8.27 -16.25
C ALA A 67 8.56 -7.00 -15.51
N VAL A 68 9.40 -7.15 -14.48
CA VAL A 68 9.96 -6.00 -13.74
C VAL A 68 10.79 -5.11 -14.66
N GLN A 69 11.60 -5.67 -15.56
CA GLN A 69 12.37 -4.91 -16.54
C GLN A 69 11.47 -4.11 -17.48
N GLN A 70 10.36 -4.69 -17.97
CA GLN A 70 9.41 -3.97 -18.81
C GLN A 70 8.70 -2.85 -18.07
N MET A 71 8.22 -3.11 -16.85
CA MET A 71 7.63 -2.08 -15.99
C MET A 71 8.61 -0.93 -15.72
N ARG A 72 9.89 -1.23 -15.44
CA ARG A 72 10.94 -0.21 -15.27
C ARG A 72 11.15 0.60 -16.55
N ALA A 73 11.15 -0.03 -17.72
CA ALA A 73 11.28 0.67 -18.99
C ALA A 73 10.14 1.69 -19.19
N GLU A 74 8.92 1.38 -18.73
CA GLU A 74 7.79 2.30 -18.76
C GLU A 74 7.92 3.45 -17.76
N ILE A 75 8.37 3.15 -16.53
CA ILE A 75 8.59 4.14 -15.45
C ILE A 75 9.57 5.23 -15.88
N PHE A 76 10.68 4.85 -16.55
CA PHE A 76 11.75 5.78 -16.91
C PHE A 76 11.55 6.49 -18.26
N LYS A 77 10.38 6.34 -18.90
CA LYS A 77 10.04 7.16 -20.06
C LYS A 77 10.07 8.64 -19.65
N ARG A 78 10.70 9.47 -20.48
CA ARG A 78 10.82 10.92 -20.24
C ARG A 78 9.46 11.57 -19.95
N GLU A 79 8.43 11.19 -20.71
CA GLU A 79 7.07 11.71 -20.57
C GLU A 79 6.43 11.35 -19.23
N VAL A 80 6.77 10.20 -18.63
CA VAL A 80 6.29 9.82 -17.29
C VAL A 80 6.95 10.70 -16.24
N MET A 81 8.28 10.82 -16.29
CA MET A 81 9.03 11.64 -15.33
C MET A 81 8.64 13.12 -15.38
N GLU A 82 8.32 13.66 -16.55
CA GLU A 82 7.94 15.06 -16.75
C GLU A 82 6.49 15.36 -16.31
N ASN A 83 5.54 14.44 -16.55
CA ASN A 83 4.11 14.72 -16.37
C ASN A 83 3.50 14.11 -15.11
N CYS A 84 4.20 13.18 -14.44
CA CYS A 84 3.61 12.37 -13.36
C CYS A 84 4.41 12.42 -12.06
N SER A 85 5.39 13.32 -11.93
CA SER A 85 6.28 13.41 -10.76
C SER A 85 5.77 14.37 -9.68
N PHE A 86 5.78 13.89 -8.44
CA PHE A 86 5.32 14.60 -7.24
C PHE A 86 6.32 14.41 -6.10
N SER A 87 6.26 15.28 -5.08
CA SER A 87 7.11 15.18 -3.87
C SER A 87 6.35 15.69 -2.65
N SER A 88 6.75 15.24 -1.46
CA SER A 88 6.20 15.69 -0.18
C SER A 88 7.26 15.73 0.93
N ASN A 89 6.87 16.21 2.12
CA ASN A 89 7.68 16.14 3.33
C ASN A 89 8.03 14.71 3.77
N ILE A 90 7.24 13.70 3.39
CA ILE A 90 7.48 12.30 3.75
C ILE A 90 8.08 11.45 2.62
N ALA A 91 8.09 11.93 1.37
CA ALA A 91 8.62 11.22 0.21
C ALA A 91 9.26 12.18 -0.81
N ALA A 92 10.53 11.95 -1.13
CA ALA A 92 11.32 12.86 -1.96
C ALA A 92 10.89 12.90 -3.44
N CYS A 93 10.47 11.77 -3.99
CA CYS A 93 9.99 11.68 -5.37
C CYS A 93 9.03 10.50 -5.53
N GLN A 94 7.85 10.78 -6.07
CA GLN A 94 6.79 9.81 -6.36
C GLN A 94 6.28 9.99 -7.78
N LEU A 95 5.89 8.89 -8.43
CA LEU A 95 5.16 8.93 -9.70
C LEU A 95 3.74 8.43 -9.50
N ARG A 96 2.73 9.18 -9.96
CA ARG A 96 1.31 8.81 -9.80
C ARG A 96 0.52 9.04 -11.09
N GLY A 97 -0.55 8.27 -11.30
CA GLY A 97 -1.46 8.43 -12.45
C GLY A 97 -0.87 8.12 -13.84
N TYR A 98 0.33 7.53 -13.91
CA TYR A 98 1.01 7.33 -15.19
C TYR A 98 0.55 6.06 -15.92
N ALA A 99 0.17 5.01 -15.17
CA ALA A 99 0.03 3.67 -15.72
C ALA A 99 -1.00 3.56 -16.87
N PRO A 100 -2.23 4.09 -16.75
CA PRO A 100 -3.27 3.92 -17.78
C PRO A 100 -2.91 4.52 -19.13
N LYS A 101 -2.09 5.57 -19.15
CA LYS A 101 -1.75 6.32 -20.35
C LYS A 101 -0.36 5.98 -20.91
N TYR A 102 0.63 5.80 -20.04
CA TYR A 102 2.03 5.72 -20.44
C TYR A 102 2.65 4.33 -20.25
N ALA A 103 1.98 3.43 -19.53
CA ALA A 103 2.52 2.14 -19.14
C ALA A 103 1.52 0.99 -19.34
N PRO A 104 1.12 0.69 -20.60
CA PRO A 104 0.15 -0.36 -20.90
C PRO A 104 0.55 -1.73 -20.34
N PHE A 105 1.85 -2.10 -20.40
CA PHE A 105 2.30 -3.38 -19.84
C PHE A 105 2.07 -3.43 -18.32
N THR A 106 2.46 -2.37 -17.61
CA THR A 106 2.26 -2.26 -16.16
C THR A 106 0.77 -2.26 -15.81
N TYR A 107 -0.04 -1.51 -16.54
CA TYR A 107 -1.47 -1.43 -16.33
C TYR A 107 -2.15 -2.80 -16.51
N ASP A 108 -1.87 -3.48 -17.61
CA ASP A 108 -2.41 -4.83 -17.88
C ASP A 108 -1.94 -5.86 -16.85
N ALA A 109 -0.68 -5.76 -16.39
CA ALA A 109 -0.16 -6.64 -15.35
C ALA A 109 -0.93 -6.53 -14.03
N TRP A 110 -1.33 -5.33 -13.62
CA TRP A 110 -2.09 -5.09 -12.40
C TRP A 110 -3.59 -5.33 -12.55
N MET A 111 -4.12 -5.21 -13.77
CA MET A 111 -5.53 -5.47 -14.10
C MET A 111 -5.83 -6.91 -14.50
N SER A 112 -4.79 -7.72 -14.75
CA SER A 112 -4.92 -9.13 -15.10
C SER A 112 -5.74 -9.91 -14.04
N PRO A 113 -6.74 -10.70 -14.47
CA PRO A 113 -7.52 -11.55 -13.57
C PRO A 113 -6.66 -12.48 -12.71
N GLU A 114 -5.55 -12.98 -13.25
CA GLU A 114 -4.59 -13.84 -12.57
C GLU A 114 -3.89 -13.10 -11.43
N THR A 115 -3.40 -11.88 -11.68
CA THR A 115 -2.81 -11.03 -10.64
C THR A 115 -3.82 -10.72 -9.55
N LEU A 116 -5.03 -10.30 -9.91
CA LEU A 116 -6.09 -9.97 -8.95
C LEU A 116 -6.53 -11.18 -8.12
N ALA A 117 -6.57 -12.37 -8.71
CA ALA A 117 -6.88 -13.61 -8.01
C ALA A 117 -5.81 -13.98 -6.98
N ILE A 118 -4.52 -13.81 -7.32
CA ILE A 118 -3.40 -14.03 -6.39
C ILE A 118 -3.48 -13.06 -5.21
N ILE A 119 -3.66 -11.77 -5.51
CA ILE A 119 -3.73 -10.72 -4.48
C ILE A 119 -4.91 -10.95 -3.54
N SER A 120 -6.09 -11.22 -4.10
CA SER A 120 -7.30 -11.50 -3.32
C SER A 120 -7.16 -12.74 -2.45
N LYS A 121 -6.54 -13.80 -2.99
CA LYS A 121 -6.29 -15.04 -2.24
C LYS A 121 -5.41 -14.76 -1.01
N ILE A 122 -4.28 -14.07 -1.20
CA ILE A 122 -3.34 -13.78 -0.11
C ILE A 122 -3.94 -12.80 0.89
N ALA A 123 -4.71 -11.82 0.42
CA ALA A 123 -5.40 -10.85 1.27
C ALA A 123 -6.55 -11.46 2.08
N GLY A 124 -7.03 -12.66 1.74
CA GLY A 124 -8.16 -13.30 2.40
C GLY A 124 -9.52 -12.62 2.14
N VAL A 125 -9.60 -11.75 1.13
CA VAL A 125 -10.81 -11.03 0.71
C VAL A 125 -10.71 -10.70 -0.77
N ASP A 126 -11.83 -10.68 -1.48
CA ASP A 126 -11.87 -10.30 -2.90
C ASP A 126 -11.57 -8.80 -3.08
N LEU A 127 -10.48 -8.50 -3.78
CA LEU A 127 -9.94 -7.16 -3.97
C LEU A 127 -9.99 -6.73 -5.44
N VAL A 128 -10.22 -5.43 -5.63
CA VAL A 128 -10.05 -4.72 -6.90
C VAL A 128 -9.18 -3.49 -6.69
N PRO A 129 -8.44 -3.03 -7.72
CA PRO A 129 -7.78 -1.73 -7.66
C PRO A 129 -8.80 -0.65 -7.32
N VAL A 130 -8.37 0.35 -6.55
CA VAL A 130 -9.26 1.45 -6.12
C VAL A 130 -9.72 2.27 -7.31
N GLY A 131 -8.81 2.56 -8.24
CA GLY A 131 -9.00 3.33 -9.45
C GLY A 131 -7.70 3.35 -10.26
N ASP A 132 -7.80 3.77 -11.51
CA ASP A 132 -6.71 3.80 -12.48
C ASP A 132 -5.54 4.68 -12.03
N TYR A 133 -5.84 5.78 -11.33
CA TYR A 133 -4.88 6.73 -10.80
C TYR A 133 -3.94 6.12 -9.76
N GLU A 134 -4.43 5.11 -9.04
CA GLU A 134 -3.74 4.43 -7.94
C GLU A 134 -3.07 3.12 -8.36
N ILE A 135 -3.07 2.82 -9.67
CA ILE A 135 -2.34 1.68 -10.21
C ILE A 135 -0.85 2.01 -10.30
N ALA A 136 -0.05 1.17 -9.65
CA ALA A 136 1.40 1.12 -9.76
C ALA A 136 2.14 2.40 -9.37
N HIS A 137 1.66 3.22 -8.43
CA HIS A 137 2.38 4.42 -8.02
C HIS A 137 3.83 4.10 -7.59
N ILE A 138 4.78 4.93 -7.99
CA ILE A 138 6.20 4.66 -7.77
C ILE A 138 6.73 5.52 -6.64
N ASN A 139 7.50 4.92 -5.74
CA ASN A 139 8.37 5.65 -4.83
C ASN A 139 9.82 5.50 -5.32
N LEU A 140 10.47 6.63 -5.59
CA LEU A 140 11.84 6.70 -6.09
C LEU A 140 12.80 7.21 -5.01
N SER A 141 13.79 6.39 -4.66
CA SER A 141 14.92 6.82 -3.84
C SER A 141 16.22 6.44 -4.55
N VAL A 142 16.95 7.44 -5.06
CA VAL A 142 18.24 7.26 -5.76
C VAL A 142 19.35 7.95 -4.97
N LYS A 143 20.50 7.29 -4.84
CA LYS A 143 21.71 7.79 -4.17
C LYS A 143 22.83 7.98 -5.20
N THR A 144 23.75 8.90 -4.95
CA THR A 144 24.97 9.03 -5.76
C THR A 144 25.97 7.92 -5.46
N ASP A 145 26.96 7.74 -6.35
CA ASP A 145 28.04 6.78 -6.17
C ASP A 145 28.94 7.14 -4.98
N GLU A 146 29.16 8.43 -4.75
CA GLU A 146 29.89 8.94 -3.58
C GLU A 146 29.14 8.62 -2.29
N GLN A 147 27.84 8.91 -2.22
CA GLN A 147 27.00 8.61 -1.06
C GLN A 147 26.95 7.11 -0.76
N THR A 148 26.86 6.28 -1.81
CA THR A 148 26.83 4.82 -1.66
C THR A 148 28.19 4.28 -1.19
N LYS A 149 29.31 4.81 -1.71
CA LYS A 149 30.67 4.41 -1.32
C LYS A 149 31.01 4.85 0.09
N GLU A 150 30.60 6.04 0.51
CA GLU A 150 30.78 6.54 1.87
C GLU A 150 30.00 5.67 2.86
N GLU A 151 28.72 5.36 2.60
CA GLU A 151 27.92 4.44 3.42
C GLU A 151 28.59 3.05 3.51
N LEU A 152 29.03 2.48 2.39
CA LEU A 152 29.69 1.17 2.35
C LEU A 152 31.05 1.16 3.05
N ALA A 153 31.85 2.22 2.91
CA ALA A 153 33.14 2.36 3.59
C ALA A 153 32.97 2.48 5.10
N VAL A 154 31.94 3.20 5.54
CA VAL A 154 31.55 3.35 6.94
C VAL A 154 31.06 2.02 7.53
N ILE A 155 30.21 1.27 6.82
CA ILE A 155 29.76 -0.07 7.20
C ILE A 155 30.94 -1.06 7.28
N ASN A 156 31.85 -1.04 6.30
CA ASN A 156 33.00 -1.95 6.27
C ASN A 156 34.05 -1.61 7.33
N LYS A 157 34.25 -0.33 7.64
CA LYS A 157 35.14 0.12 8.73
C LYS A 157 34.60 -0.32 10.08
N GLN A 158 33.28 -0.28 10.27
CA GLN A 158 32.64 -0.76 11.50
C GLN A 158 32.56 -2.28 11.60
N LYS A 159 32.28 -3.02 10.52
CA LYS A 159 32.37 -4.50 10.51
C LYS A 159 33.75 -5.01 10.93
N ARG A 160 34.81 -4.24 10.64
CA ARG A 160 36.17 -4.53 11.13
C ARG A 160 36.35 -4.16 12.61
N LEU A 161 35.76 -3.07 13.09
CA LEU A 161 35.82 -2.66 14.49
C LEU A 161 35.05 -3.61 15.44
N PHE A 162 33.95 -4.22 14.98
CA PHE A 162 33.16 -5.19 15.77
C PHE A 162 33.67 -6.63 15.68
N ALA A 163 34.72 -6.90 14.89
CA ALA A 163 35.40 -8.21 14.88
C ALA A 163 36.46 -8.33 15.98
N ASP A 164 36.88 -7.21 16.58
CA ASP A 164 37.98 -7.14 17.56
C ASP A 164 37.51 -6.84 19.00
N ASP A 165 36.20 -6.69 19.26
CA ASP A 165 35.67 -6.42 20.61
C ASP A 165 34.48 -7.34 20.95
N GLU A 166 34.71 -8.29 21.85
CA GLU A 166 33.67 -9.12 22.43
C GLU A 166 32.77 -8.28 23.36
N GLY A 167 31.67 -7.78 22.82
CA GLY A 167 30.48 -7.46 23.61
C GLY A 167 30.04 -6.00 23.65
N ILE A 168 28.72 -5.85 23.52
CA ILE A 168 27.90 -4.76 24.10
C ILE A 168 28.28 -3.34 23.64
N GLY A 169 27.65 -2.90 22.56
CA GLY A 169 27.59 -1.48 22.20
C GLY A 169 26.79 -1.25 20.94
N GLY A 170 25.62 -0.61 21.06
CA GLY A 170 24.76 -0.26 19.93
C GLY A 170 25.48 0.66 18.93
N CYS A 171 25.24 0.45 17.64
CA CYS A 171 25.78 1.30 16.58
C CYS A 171 25.08 2.68 16.61
N PRO A 172 25.81 3.79 16.78
CA PRO A 172 25.24 5.13 16.75
C PRO A 172 25.19 5.63 15.31
N TRP A 173 23.99 5.66 14.72
CA TRP A 173 23.74 6.39 13.48
C TRP A 173 22.62 7.40 13.75
N GLU A 174 22.98 8.67 13.85
CA GLU A 174 22.06 9.81 14.00
C GLU A 174 21.89 10.56 12.67
N ASP A 175 21.41 9.85 11.64
CA ASP A 175 20.64 10.49 10.57
C ASP A 175 19.58 9.47 10.06
N ASN A 176 18.56 9.27 10.91
CA ASN A 176 17.65 8.12 10.93
C ASN A 176 16.43 8.23 9.98
N LYS A 177 16.46 9.11 8.96
CA LYS A 177 15.23 9.38 8.20
C LYS A 177 14.79 8.17 7.34
N PRO A 178 13.52 7.73 7.48
CA PRO A 178 12.93 6.63 6.71
C PRO A 178 12.73 6.99 5.23
N VAL A 179 12.44 5.99 4.39
CA VAL A 179 12.09 6.23 2.96
C VAL A 179 10.68 6.84 2.86
N VAL A 180 9.77 6.35 3.70
CA VAL A 180 8.45 6.94 3.95
C VAL A 180 8.22 6.88 5.45
N GLY A 181 7.84 8.02 6.05
CA GLY A 181 7.58 8.19 7.48
C GLY A 181 6.52 7.25 8.06
N TRP A 182 6.29 7.30 9.36
CA TRP A 182 5.16 6.61 9.97
C TRP A 182 3.82 7.13 9.44
N HIS A 183 2.99 6.24 8.93
CA HIS A 183 1.67 6.60 8.41
C HIS A 183 0.71 5.41 8.45
N THR A 184 -0.56 5.69 8.16
CA THR A 184 -1.52 4.72 7.64
C THR A 184 -1.82 5.09 6.20
N ASP A 185 -2.06 4.10 5.36
CA ASP A 185 -2.39 4.34 3.96
C ASP A 185 -3.75 5.00 3.79
N SER A 186 -3.92 5.65 2.65
CA SER A 186 -5.20 6.17 2.19
C SER A 186 -6.24 5.08 1.98
N TYR A 187 -5.83 3.90 1.51
CA TYR A 187 -6.74 2.85 1.04
C TYR A 187 -6.61 1.57 1.82
N THR A 188 -7.68 0.77 1.78
CA THR A 188 -7.87 -0.44 2.58
C THR A 188 -6.68 -1.40 2.51
N PHE A 189 -6.21 -1.70 1.30
CA PHE A 189 -5.07 -2.58 1.06
C PHE A 189 -4.08 -1.92 0.10
N VAL A 190 -2.81 -2.28 0.23
CA VAL A 190 -1.77 -2.01 -0.77
C VAL A 190 -1.03 -3.29 -1.11
N CYS A 191 -0.60 -3.40 -2.36
CA CYS A 191 0.40 -4.38 -2.79
C CYS A 191 1.67 -3.63 -3.17
N VAL A 192 2.73 -3.80 -2.39
CA VAL A 192 4.03 -3.16 -2.60
C VAL A 192 4.95 -4.12 -3.32
N LEU A 193 5.22 -3.84 -4.60
CA LEU A 193 6.15 -4.56 -5.47
C LEU A 193 7.53 -3.90 -5.43
N MET A 194 8.57 -4.70 -5.19
CA MET A 194 9.95 -4.23 -5.27
C MET A 194 10.47 -4.29 -6.71
N MET A 195 10.93 -3.15 -7.21
CA MET A 195 11.44 -3.01 -8.59
C MET A 195 12.96 -2.97 -8.67
N SER A 196 13.66 -2.72 -7.57
CA SER A 196 15.12 -2.71 -7.53
C SER A 196 15.68 -4.06 -7.10
N ASP A 197 16.84 -4.42 -7.64
CA ASP A 197 17.64 -5.53 -7.11
C ASP A 197 18.17 -5.16 -5.72
N CYS A 198 17.61 -5.83 -4.71
CA CYS A 198 17.94 -5.61 -3.31
C CYS A 198 18.88 -6.67 -2.73
N THR A 199 19.53 -7.50 -3.56
CA THR A 199 20.31 -8.67 -3.10
C THR A 199 21.42 -8.30 -2.11
N ASN A 200 22.04 -7.12 -2.25
CA ASN A 200 23.12 -6.64 -1.39
C ASN A 200 22.68 -5.62 -0.33
N MET A 201 21.37 -5.41 -0.16
CA MET A 201 20.85 -4.42 0.78
C MET A 201 20.80 -4.97 2.21
N VAL A 202 21.18 -4.12 3.16
CA VAL A 202 20.93 -4.33 4.59
C VAL A 202 19.88 -3.32 5.03
N GLY A 203 18.80 -3.79 5.65
CA GLY A 203 17.63 -2.98 5.97
C GLY A 203 16.55 -3.04 4.88
N GLY A 204 15.69 -2.02 4.81
CA GLY A 204 14.61 -1.96 3.80
C GLY A 204 13.33 -2.70 4.18
N GLU A 205 13.24 -3.23 5.40
CA GLU A 205 12.04 -3.86 5.94
C GLU A 205 10.89 -2.86 6.06
N THR A 206 9.67 -3.40 6.02
CA THR A 206 8.49 -2.66 6.47
C THR A 206 8.34 -2.88 7.96
N ALA A 207 8.44 -1.81 8.74
CA ALA A 207 8.13 -1.83 10.15
C ALA A 207 6.62 -1.62 10.34
N LEU A 208 5.99 -2.46 11.16
CA LEU A 208 4.59 -2.36 11.54
C LEU A 208 4.50 -2.13 13.04
N ARG A 209 3.62 -1.22 13.46
CA ARG A 209 3.31 -1.03 14.86
C ARG A 209 2.11 -1.90 15.23
N THR A 210 2.27 -2.74 16.24
CA THR A 210 1.18 -3.57 16.79
C THR A 210 0.21 -2.73 17.59
N ALA A 211 -0.96 -3.29 17.93
CA ALA A 211 -1.93 -2.62 18.79
C ALA A 211 -1.39 -2.31 20.20
N THR A 212 -0.39 -3.06 20.66
CA THR A 212 0.32 -2.83 21.93
C THR A 212 1.36 -1.71 21.86
N GLY A 213 1.65 -1.21 20.66
CA GLY A 213 2.68 -0.21 20.39
C GLY A 213 4.07 -0.78 20.15
N ASP A 214 4.23 -2.10 20.15
CA ASP A 214 5.49 -2.78 19.78
C ASP A 214 5.72 -2.67 18.27
N VAL A 215 6.98 -2.76 17.84
CA VAL A 215 7.34 -2.73 16.42
C VAL A 215 7.78 -4.11 15.97
N ILE A 216 7.14 -4.62 14.92
CA ILE A 216 7.56 -5.82 14.20
C ILE A 216 8.13 -5.42 12.84
N LYS A 217 9.14 -6.14 12.37
CA LYS A 217 9.74 -5.90 11.05
C LYS A 217 9.42 -7.08 10.13
N VAL A 218 8.86 -6.79 8.97
CA VAL A 218 8.63 -7.78 7.92
C VAL A 218 9.77 -7.67 6.92
N ARG A 219 10.40 -8.81 6.61
CA ARG A 219 11.57 -8.88 5.74
C ARG A 219 11.33 -8.11 4.44
N GLY A 220 12.33 -7.33 4.03
CA GLY A 220 12.28 -6.56 2.79
C GLY A 220 12.18 -7.46 1.54
N PRO A 221 11.33 -7.13 0.56
CA PRO A 221 11.23 -7.86 -0.71
C PRO A 221 12.47 -7.65 -1.60
N THR A 222 12.81 -8.67 -2.40
CA THR A 222 13.78 -8.57 -3.52
C THR A 222 13.06 -8.26 -4.83
N GLU A 223 13.79 -8.00 -5.92
CA GLU A 223 13.19 -7.68 -7.23
C GLU A 223 12.04 -8.63 -7.61
N GLY A 224 10.89 -8.07 -8.00
CA GLY A 224 9.69 -8.79 -8.39
C GLY A 224 8.91 -9.45 -7.24
N CYS A 225 9.42 -9.38 -6.00
CA CYS A 225 8.66 -9.75 -4.82
C CYS A 225 7.68 -8.65 -4.42
N ALA A 226 6.51 -9.08 -3.96
CA ALA A 226 5.47 -8.21 -3.43
C ALA A 226 5.16 -8.51 -1.97
N VAL A 227 4.60 -7.52 -1.28
CA VAL A 227 3.99 -7.63 0.05
C VAL A 227 2.60 -7.03 -0.02
N ILE A 228 1.61 -7.74 0.54
CA ILE A 228 0.25 -7.22 0.70
C ILE A 228 0.08 -6.76 2.15
N LEU A 229 -0.45 -5.56 2.34
CA LEU A 229 -0.62 -4.94 3.66
C LEU A 229 -1.99 -4.26 3.74
N GLN A 230 -2.68 -4.45 4.87
CA GLN A 230 -3.93 -3.75 5.18
C GLN A 230 -3.65 -2.34 5.73
N GLY A 231 -2.97 -1.51 4.93
CA GLY A 231 -2.25 -0.34 5.39
C GLY A 231 -3.11 0.81 5.92
N ARG A 232 -4.41 0.86 5.59
CA ARG A 232 -5.34 1.83 6.18
C ARG A 232 -5.46 1.70 7.69
N TYR A 233 -5.35 0.48 8.21
CA TYR A 233 -5.61 0.14 9.61
C TYR A 233 -4.34 -0.08 10.42
N ILE A 234 -3.20 -0.25 9.76
CA ILE A 234 -1.94 -0.62 10.40
C ILE A 234 -0.95 0.51 10.19
N THR A 235 -0.53 1.13 11.30
CA THR A 235 0.53 2.13 11.25
C THR A 235 1.85 1.47 10.89
N HIS A 236 2.51 1.97 9.85
CA HIS A 236 3.70 1.36 9.30
C HIS A 236 4.69 2.38 8.75
N GLN A 237 5.90 1.92 8.49
CA GLN A 237 7.03 2.72 8.03
C GLN A 237 7.92 1.88 7.11
N ALA A 238 8.39 2.48 6.01
CA ALA A 238 9.38 1.86 5.14
C ALA A 238 10.79 2.24 5.61
N LEU A 239 11.52 1.27 6.16
CA LEU A 239 12.87 1.51 6.66
C LEU A 239 13.84 1.76 5.50
N ARG A 240 14.85 2.59 5.76
CA ARG A 240 15.94 2.81 4.81
C ARG A 240 16.74 1.52 4.63
N ALA A 241 17.17 1.30 3.41
CA ALA A 241 18.12 0.27 3.07
C ALA A 241 19.49 0.88 2.76
N LEU A 242 20.53 0.21 3.24
CA LEU A 242 21.92 0.59 3.06
C LEU A 242 22.56 -0.31 2.01
N GLY A 243 23.51 0.25 1.25
CA GLY A 243 24.32 -0.51 0.29
C GLY A 243 23.75 -0.66 -1.13
N ALA A 244 22.56 -0.10 -1.43
CA ALA A 244 22.06 0.02 -2.81
C ALA A 244 22.08 1.45 -3.33
N LYS A 245 22.34 1.58 -4.64
CA LYS A 245 22.31 2.85 -5.38
C LYS A 245 20.88 3.38 -5.59
N GLU A 246 19.90 2.49 -5.63
CA GLU A 246 18.49 2.84 -5.79
C GLU A 246 17.59 1.92 -4.96
N ARG A 247 16.42 2.44 -4.59
CA ARG A 247 15.29 1.68 -4.08
C ARG A 247 14.03 2.20 -4.76
N ILE A 248 13.47 1.38 -5.64
CA ILE A 248 12.26 1.67 -6.39
C ILE A 248 11.20 0.67 -6.00
N THR A 249 10.06 1.16 -5.54
CA THR A 249 8.89 0.33 -5.24
C THR A 249 7.70 0.81 -6.03
N SER A 250 6.98 -0.11 -6.65
CA SER A 250 5.68 0.12 -7.26
C SER A 250 4.59 -0.33 -6.30
N VAL A 251 3.56 0.48 -6.12
CA VAL A 251 2.51 0.24 -5.13
C VAL A 251 1.16 0.41 -5.80
N THR A 252 0.33 -0.61 -5.71
CA THR A 252 -1.05 -0.55 -6.19
C THR A 252 -1.99 -0.63 -5.01
N SER A 253 -2.95 0.29 -4.96
CA SER A 253 -3.95 0.39 -3.89
C SER A 253 -5.21 -0.40 -4.25
N PHE A 254 -5.76 -1.11 -3.27
CA PHE A 254 -6.92 -2.00 -3.44
C PHE A 254 -8.04 -1.68 -2.44
N ARG A 255 -9.27 -1.96 -2.88
CA ARG A 255 -10.48 -1.98 -2.05
C ARG A 255 -11.18 -3.33 -2.15
N PRO A 256 -12.03 -3.70 -1.17
CA PRO A 256 -12.91 -4.84 -1.33
C PRO A 256 -13.81 -4.66 -2.55
N ARG A 257 -14.01 -5.74 -3.31
CA ARG A 257 -14.97 -5.74 -4.43
C ARG A 257 -16.39 -5.53 -3.92
N SER A 258 -16.75 -6.19 -2.83
CA SER A 258 -18.10 -6.10 -2.25
C SER A 258 -18.34 -4.74 -1.62
N ALA A 259 -19.39 -4.05 -2.08
CA ALA A 259 -19.85 -2.82 -1.46
C ALA A 259 -20.40 -3.00 -0.04
N MET A 260 -20.66 -4.24 0.41
CA MET A 260 -21.20 -4.53 1.74
C MET A 260 -20.12 -4.51 2.82
N LEU A 261 -18.85 -4.63 2.43
CA LEU A 261 -17.74 -4.46 3.36
C LEU A 261 -17.51 -2.96 3.62
N LYS A 262 -16.94 -2.67 4.79
CA LYS A 262 -16.56 -1.31 5.14
C LYS A 262 -15.45 -0.82 4.20
N ASP A 263 -15.49 0.47 3.90
CA ASP A 263 -14.45 1.16 3.14
C ASP A 263 -14.25 2.53 3.78
N GLU A 264 -13.14 2.66 4.51
CA GLU A 264 -12.75 3.84 5.26
C GLU A 264 -11.61 4.59 4.55
N SER A 265 -11.58 4.50 3.22
CA SER A 265 -10.56 5.16 2.41
C SER A 265 -10.58 6.67 2.65
N VAL A 266 -9.40 7.25 2.81
CA VAL A 266 -9.17 8.69 3.00
C VAL A 266 -8.21 9.18 1.91
N LEU A 267 -8.17 10.48 1.65
CA LEU A 267 -7.27 11.06 0.66
C LEU A 267 -6.16 11.91 1.28
N ALA A 268 -6.11 12.04 2.61
CA ALA A 268 -5.20 12.95 3.31
C ALA A 268 -3.71 12.80 2.93
N THR A 269 -3.22 11.58 2.72
CA THR A 269 -1.79 11.35 2.41
C THR A 269 -1.47 11.39 0.92
N VAL A 270 -2.48 11.22 0.05
CA VAL A 270 -2.28 11.14 -1.41
C VAL A 270 -2.68 12.42 -2.14
N ARG A 271 -3.63 13.19 -1.58
CA ARG A 271 -4.12 14.46 -2.12
C ARG A 271 -2.99 15.48 -2.34
N PRO A 272 -2.04 15.70 -1.41
CA PRO A 272 -0.97 16.68 -1.62
C PRO A 272 0.03 16.31 -2.71
N VAL A 273 0.04 15.05 -3.16
CA VAL A 273 1.04 14.48 -4.08
C VAL A 273 0.41 13.90 -5.34
N SER A 274 -0.73 14.44 -5.77
CA SER A 274 -1.47 13.95 -6.92
C SER A 274 -1.97 15.10 -7.80
N ASP A 275 -2.23 14.79 -9.07
CA ASP A 275 -3.18 15.51 -9.90
C ASP A 275 -4.58 15.31 -9.31
N LEU A 276 -5.15 16.38 -8.76
CA LEU A 276 -6.40 16.32 -7.99
C LEU A 276 -7.59 15.89 -8.86
N SER A 277 -7.62 16.32 -10.11
CA SER A 277 -8.70 15.99 -11.04
C SER A 277 -8.76 14.48 -11.27
N GLY A 278 -7.65 13.86 -11.70
CA GLY A 278 -7.56 12.42 -11.89
C GLY A 278 -7.89 11.63 -10.62
N LEU A 279 -7.30 12.03 -9.49
CA LEU A 279 -7.55 11.39 -8.19
C LEU A 279 -9.04 11.46 -7.78
N TYR A 280 -9.67 12.63 -7.91
CA TYR A 280 -11.05 12.84 -7.48
C TYR A 280 -12.07 12.21 -8.41
N TYR A 281 -11.81 12.15 -9.72
CA TYR A 281 -12.69 11.42 -10.64
C TYR A 281 -12.77 9.94 -10.27
N ASP A 282 -11.62 9.30 -10.06
CA ASP A 282 -11.57 7.89 -9.67
C ASP A 282 -12.21 7.68 -8.30
N PHE A 283 -11.84 8.51 -7.32
CA PHE A 283 -12.38 8.41 -5.97
C PHE A 283 -13.89 8.57 -5.94
N ALA A 284 -14.41 9.65 -6.54
CA ALA A 284 -15.86 9.87 -6.60
C ALA A 284 -16.57 8.71 -7.33
N ASN A 285 -15.99 8.22 -8.44
CA ASN A 285 -16.62 7.15 -9.22
C ASN A 285 -16.77 5.86 -8.40
N PHE A 286 -15.70 5.32 -7.81
CA PHE A 286 -15.82 4.05 -7.08
C PHE A 286 -16.67 4.19 -5.81
N ARG A 287 -16.68 5.37 -5.16
CA ARG A 287 -17.54 5.63 -3.99
C ARG A 287 -19.02 5.67 -4.39
N LEU A 288 -19.34 6.21 -5.57
CA LEU A 288 -20.70 6.17 -6.13
C LEU A 288 -21.11 4.75 -6.52
N GLU A 289 -20.21 3.93 -7.08
CA GLU A 289 -20.48 2.52 -7.38
C GLU A 289 -20.87 1.74 -6.11
N ILE A 290 -20.13 1.94 -5.01
CA ILE A 290 -20.45 1.35 -3.70
C ILE A 290 -21.86 1.75 -3.26
N LEU A 291 -22.21 3.03 -3.38
CA LEU A 291 -23.53 3.52 -2.99
C LEU A 291 -24.63 2.96 -3.89
N GLU A 292 -24.40 2.88 -5.20
CA GLU A 292 -25.34 2.30 -6.17
C GLU A 292 -25.65 0.83 -5.81
N GLU A 293 -24.63 0.03 -5.49
CA GLU A 293 -24.80 -1.36 -5.09
C GLU A 293 -25.54 -1.51 -3.76
N ARG A 294 -25.20 -0.68 -2.76
CA ARG A 294 -25.91 -0.64 -1.46
C ARG A 294 -27.39 -0.29 -1.62
N ILE A 295 -27.70 0.76 -2.36
CA ILE A 295 -29.09 1.17 -2.62
C ILE A 295 -29.84 0.09 -3.39
N ARG A 296 -29.22 -0.48 -4.42
CA ARG A 296 -29.82 -1.56 -5.21
C ARG A 296 -30.15 -2.76 -4.32
N LYS A 297 -29.23 -3.17 -3.45
CA LYS A 297 -29.42 -4.31 -2.55
C LYS A 297 -30.53 -4.08 -1.53
N GLU A 298 -30.61 -2.88 -0.96
CA GLU A 298 -31.69 -2.51 -0.04
C GLU A 298 -33.03 -2.55 -0.76
N ARG A 299 -33.12 -2.00 -1.98
CA ARG A 299 -34.35 -2.05 -2.80
C ARG A 299 -34.80 -3.48 -3.09
N GLU A 300 -33.89 -4.35 -3.52
CA GLU A 300 -34.18 -5.77 -3.74
C GLU A 300 -34.69 -6.45 -2.46
N THR A 301 -34.11 -6.12 -1.30
CA THR A 301 -34.52 -6.65 0.00
C THR A 301 -35.93 -6.19 0.38
N LEU A 302 -36.28 -4.93 0.12
CA LEU A 302 -37.61 -4.38 0.34
C LEU A 302 -38.65 -5.02 -0.57
N GLU A 303 -38.34 -5.18 -1.87
CA GLU A 303 -39.21 -5.81 -2.86
C GLU A 303 -39.47 -7.29 -2.50
N ALA A 304 -38.42 -8.05 -2.16
CA ALA A 304 -38.54 -9.44 -1.72
C ALA A 304 -39.37 -9.58 -0.43
N SER A 305 -39.16 -8.69 0.55
CA SER A 305 -39.93 -8.68 1.80
C SER A 305 -41.42 -8.40 1.57
N ARG A 306 -41.73 -7.50 0.64
CA ARG A 306 -43.12 -7.19 0.25
C ARG A 306 -43.80 -8.37 -0.44
N ILE A 307 -43.10 -9.05 -1.36
CA ILE A 307 -43.61 -10.27 -2.03
C ILE A 307 -43.89 -11.36 -1.00
N ALA A 308 -43.00 -11.53 -0.02
CA ALA A 308 -43.15 -12.46 1.08
C ALA A 308 -44.16 -12.00 2.16
N GLN A 309 -44.87 -10.88 1.94
CA GLN A 309 -45.84 -10.28 2.86
C GLN A 309 -45.30 -10.07 4.29
N LYS A 310 -43.99 -9.86 4.43
CA LYS A 310 -43.37 -9.54 5.72
C LYS A 310 -43.73 -8.11 6.11
N LYS A 311 -43.87 -7.86 7.42
CA LYS A 311 -43.99 -6.50 7.96
C LYS A 311 -42.71 -5.72 7.66
N PHE A 312 -42.84 -4.44 7.34
CA PHE A 312 -41.70 -3.56 7.13
C PHE A 312 -40.86 -3.42 8.40
N ASP A 313 -39.58 -3.76 8.32
CA ASP A 313 -38.63 -3.62 9.43
C ASP A 313 -38.06 -2.20 9.47
N THR A 314 -38.74 -1.36 10.25
CA THR A 314 -38.32 0.03 10.45
C THR A 314 -36.94 0.17 11.09
N LEU A 315 -36.49 -0.78 11.90
CA LEU A 315 -35.21 -0.66 12.60
C LEU A 315 -34.05 -0.93 11.64
N THR A 316 -34.16 -2.00 10.86
CA THR A 316 -33.14 -2.36 9.85
C THR A 316 -33.04 -1.28 8.77
N HIS A 317 -34.18 -0.79 8.26
CA HIS A 317 -34.16 0.26 7.24
C HIS A 317 -33.57 1.59 7.75
N LYS A 318 -33.85 1.97 9.02
CA LYS A 318 -33.24 3.17 9.61
C LYS A 318 -31.73 3.02 9.79
N ARG A 319 -31.21 1.82 10.06
CA ARG A 319 -29.76 1.57 10.11
C ARG A 319 -29.13 1.76 8.74
N PHE A 320 -29.72 1.18 7.69
CA PHE A 320 -29.26 1.39 6.31
C PHE A 320 -29.17 2.88 5.93
N ILE A 321 -30.20 3.67 6.29
CA ILE A 321 -30.18 5.12 6.04
C ILE A 321 -29.05 5.80 6.84
N ALA A 322 -28.91 5.49 8.12
CA ALA A 322 -27.86 6.06 8.96
C ALA A 322 -26.45 5.74 8.45
N ASP A 323 -26.20 4.49 8.05
CA ASP A 323 -24.93 4.04 7.49
C ASP A 323 -24.63 4.72 6.15
N SER A 324 -25.67 4.94 5.33
CA SER A 324 -25.56 5.66 4.06
C SER A 324 -25.23 7.15 4.25
N ILE A 325 -25.84 7.80 5.27
CA ILE A 325 -25.53 9.19 5.65
C ILE A 325 -24.08 9.28 6.10
N ALA A 326 -23.65 8.41 7.04
CA ALA A 326 -22.28 8.42 7.54
C ALA A 326 -21.24 8.22 6.42
N PHE A 327 -21.54 7.35 5.45
CA PHE A 327 -20.69 7.14 4.28
C PHE A 327 -20.57 8.38 3.39
N LEU A 328 -21.69 9.09 3.15
CA LEU A 328 -21.70 10.33 2.36
C LEU A 328 -21.00 11.49 3.10
N GLU A 329 -21.22 11.62 4.41
CA GLU A 329 -20.52 12.61 5.25
C GLU A 329 -19.02 12.38 5.27
N HIS A 330 -18.57 11.12 5.28
CA HIS A 330 -17.16 10.77 5.11
C HIS A 330 -16.63 11.24 3.75
N ASN A 331 -17.32 10.90 2.65
CA ASN A 331 -16.90 11.28 1.30
C ASN A 331 -16.80 12.80 1.12
N GLN A 332 -17.73 13.55 1.72
CA GLN A 332 -17.74 15.00 1.69
C GLN A 332 -16.48 15.60 2.34
N LYS A 333 -15.92 14.95 3.37
CA LYS A 333 -14.68 15.42 4.02
C LYS A 333 -13.44 15.11 3.19
N GLU A 334 -13.47 14.05 2.39
CA GLU A 334 -12.31 13.60 1.62
C GLU A 334 -12.10 14.38 0.31
N ILE A 335 -13.17 14.86 -0.32
CA ILE A 335 -13.09 15.73 -1.50
C ILE A 335 -13.15 17.19 -1.03
N VAL A 336 -11.99 17.86 -0.99
CA VAL A 336 -11.89 19.28 -0.64
C VAL A 336 -11.67 20.12 -1.90
N GLU A 337 -12.06 21.39 -1.85
CA GLU A 337 -11.81 22.34 -2.92
C GLU A 337 -10.30 22.46 -3.20
N GLU A 338 -9.92 22.51 -4.49
CA GLU A 338 -8.52 22.43 -4.92
C GLU A 338 -7.64 23.54 -4.33
N ASP A 339 -8.20 24.73 -4.14
CA ASP A 339 -7.53 25.90 -3.56
C ASP A 339 -7.20 25.74 -2.07
N LYS A 340 -7.79 24.75 -1.39
CA LYS A 340 -7.51 24.41 0.01
C LYS A 340 -6.43 23.34 0.16
N VAL A 341 -5.93 22.76 -0.93
CA VAL A 341 -4.87 21.75 -0.90
C VAL A 341 -3.52 22.44 -0.93
N VAL A 342 -2.65 22.10 0.04
CA VAL A 342 -1.26 22.54 0.05
C VAL A 342 -0.40 21.43 -0.60
N PRO A 343 0.18 21.65 -1.79
CA PRO A 343 0.98 20.64 -2.46
C PRO A 343 2.19 20.20 -1.62
N GLY A 344 2.41 18.88 -1.57
CA GLY A 344 3.55 18.26 -0.88
C GLY A 344 3.50 18.27 0.65
N LEU A 345 2.46 18.82 1.28
CA LEU A 345 2.33 18.84 2.73
C LEU A 345 1.39 17.72 3.20
N VAL A 346 1.96 16.69 3.83
CA VAL A 346 1.24 15.62 4.51
C VAL A 346 1.40 15.82 6.02
N GLU A 347 0.30 15.77 6.77
CA GLU A 347 0.35 15.85 8.23
C GLU A 347 1.17 14.68 8.81
N GLU A 348 2.23 15.01 9.55
CA GLU A 348 3.07 14.01 10.18
C GLU A 348 2.42 13.46 11.44
N VAL A 349 2.50 12.13 11.60
CA VAL A 349 2.13 11.50 12.85
C VAL A 349 3.37 11.46 13.73
N ASP A 350 3.31 12.11 14.89
CA ASP A 350 4.44 12.22 15.83
C ASP A 350 4.75 10.87 16.50
N TYR A 351 5.51 10.04 15.80
CA TYR A 351 6.05 8.79 16.30
C TYR A 351 7.57 8.79 16.12
N PRO A 352 8.34 8.37 17.14
CA PRO A 352 9.78 8.21 16.99
C PRO A 352 10.08 7.15 15.93
N ASP A 353 11.01 7.46 15.02
CA ASP A 353 11.45 6.54 13.98
C ASP A 353 12.02 5.23 14.56
N VAL A 354 11.80 4.12 13.85
CA VAL A 354 12.34 2.83 14.30
C VAL A 354 13.85 2.81 14.15
N VAL A 355 14.56 2.61 15.25
CA VAL A 355 16.00 2.37 15.21
C VAL A 355 16.28 1.06 14.47
N VAL A 356 17.08 1.14 13.41
CA VAL A 356 17.56 -0.03 12.68
C VAL A 356 18.62 -0.72 13.55
N ASN A 357 18.18 -1.75 14.30
CA ASN A 357 18.90 -2.64 15.24
C ASN A 357 18.74 -2.32 16.74
N GLY A 358 17.50 -2.28 17.24
CA GLY A 358 17.23 -2.32 18.68
C GLY A 358 17.31 -3.74 19.25
N ALA A 359 18.38 -4.04 19.99
CA ALA A 359 18.34 -5.14 20.96
C ALA A 359 17.19 -4.88 21.94
N LYS A 360 16.35 -5.88 22.21
CA LYS A 360 15.35 -5.80 23.29
C LYS A 360 16.10 -5.56 24.60
N GLU A 361 16.02 -4.36 25.15
CA GLU A 361 16.35 -4.15 26.55
C GLU A 361 15.40 -5.02 27.38
N ALA A 362 15.95 -6.10 27.95
CA ALA A 362 15.26 -6.90 28.93
C ALA A 362 14.90 -5.98 30.10
N ARG A 363 13.61 -5.67 30.23
CA ARG A 363 13.05 -4.97 31.40
C ARG A 363 13.45 -5.75 32.64
N ALA A 364 14.43 -5.25 33.38
CA ALA A 364 14.88 -5.83 34.63
C ALA A 364 13.69 -5.90 35.59
N ALA A 365 13.28 -7.11 35.94
CA ALA A 365 12.28 -7.35 36.98
C ALA A 365 12.80 -6.74 38.28
N LYS A 366 12.18 -5.62 38.72
CA LYS A 366 12.30 -5.13 40.10
C LYS A 366 11.78 -6.22 41.03
N ARG A 367 12.68 -7.05 41.56
CA ARG A 367 12.44 -7.82 42.79
C ARG A 367 12.29 -6.83 43.94
N GLY A 368 11.05 -6.43 44.20
CA GLY A 368 10.68 -5.84 45.48
C GLY A 368 10.83 -6.88 46.58
N ARG A 369 11.94 -6.84 47.32
CA ARG A 369 12.00 -7.39 48.68
C ARG A 369 11.44 -6.33 49.63
N GLY A 370 10.12 -6.30 49.77
CA GLY A 370 9.47 -5.79 50.97
C GLY A 370 9.51 -6.88 52.04
N GLY A 371 10.00 -6.54 53.23
CA GLY A 371 10.16 -7.49 54.33
C GLY A 371 8.96 -7.53 55.29
N ARG A 372 8.98 -8.61 56.08
CA ARG A 372 8.47 -8.78 57.47
C ARG A 372 6.95 -8.92 57.67
N PRO A 373 6.47 -9.50 58.80
CA PRO A 373 7.10 -9.64 60.14
C PRO A 373 8.19 -10.71 60.27
#